data_AF-A0A7C3SMX2-F1
#
_entry.id   AF-A0A7C3SMX2-F1
#
_cell.length_a   1.000
_cell.length_b   1.000
_cell.length_c   1.000
_cell.angle_alpha   90.00
_cell.angle_beta   90.00
_cell.angle_gamma   90.00
#
_symmetry.space_group_name_H-M   'P 1'
#
loop_
_entity.id
_entity.type
_entity.pdbx_description
1 polymer ?
#
loop_
_entity_poly.entity_id
_entity_poly.type
_entity_poly.pdbx_seq_one_letter_code
_entity_poly.pdbx_strand_id
1 'polypeptide(L)'
;MNKDIERKLVAILEILNNYTEPVGANTISKKLVEKGIELSERAVRYHLKIMDERGLTKVAGKKGRIITEKGREEIKKALVADKLGFIISKILNLAYQVNLDKDGKGNVILNLSIINKKDLKKSLQIIKEILKKGYGISEKIIIFDKEEEEIAPGIIVPEKKVIVGTVCSVTIHGILLKRGIPLDAKFGGVLEVKNHEPVRFLEAINYNGSTLDPLEVFIKSRMTSILSVVKNGEGKVLATFRELPNMARDDTEKVIEEIRDLGIKAKIYLGKPNQELFGIPVTQGSTGLVIIGGLNPLAGVIESNIEAENEAMSILYKYEDLVPIKDVIN
;
A
#
# COMPACT_ATOMS: atom_id res chain seq x y z
N MET A 1 -17.75 20.78 -10.04
CA MET A 1 -18.96 20.44 -9.23
C MET A 1 -18.49 20.25 -7.80
N ASN A 2 -19.22 20.69 -6.77
CA ASN A 2 -18.77 20.58 -5.37
C ASN A 2 -18.64 19.08 -4.97
N LYS A 3 -17.49 18.67 -4.44
CA LYS A 3 -17.14 17.27 -4.09
C LYS A 3 -18.16 16.63 -3.12
N ASP A 4 -18.78 17.45 -2.26
CA ASP A 4 -19.84 17.01 -1.35
C ASP A 4 -21.14 16.64 -2.09
N ILE A 5 -21.47 17.37 -3.15
CA ILE A 5 -22.64 17.07 -4.00
C ILE A 5 -22.40 15.77 -4.76
N GLU A 6 -21.20 15.55 -5.27
CA GLU A 6 -20.84 14.33 -5.99
C GLU A 6 -20.97 13.09 -5.10
N ARG A 7 -20.42 13.12 -3.88
CA ARG A 7 -20.56 12.05 -2.89
C ARG A 7 -22.03 11.71 -2.58
N LYS A 8 -22.87 12.74 -2.43
CA LYS A 8 -24.32 12.57 -2.21
C LYS A 8 -25.03 11.91 -3.39
N LEU A 9 -24.66 12.27 -4.63
CA LEU A 9 -25.22 11.68 -5.84
C LEU A 9 -24.80 10.20 -5.98
N VAL A 10 -23.55 9.87 -5.69
CA VAL A 10 -23.03 8.51 -5.76
C VAL A 10 -23.72 7.60 -4.75
N ALA A 11 -23.86 8.07 -3.51
CA ALA A 11 -24.56 7.32 -2.47
C ALA A 11 -26.04 7.03 -2.84
N ILE A 12 -26.73 7.94 -3.53
CA ILE A 12 -28.09 7.70 -4.05
C ILE A 12 -28.07 6.58 -5.12
N LEU A 13 -27.11 6.60 -6.04
CA LEU A 13 -26.98 5.56 -7.06
C LEU A 13 -26.65 4.20 -6.44
N GLU A 14 -25.75 4.13 -5.46
CA GLU A 14 -25.44 2.90 -4.72
C GLU A 14 -26.67 2.30 -4.05
N ILE A 15 -27.48 3.14 -3.40
CA ILE A 15 -28.73 2.70 -2.79
C ILE A 15 -29.63 2.11 -3.86
N LEU A 16 -29.84 2.79 -5.00
CA LEU A 16 -30.65 2.27 -6.10
C LEU A 16 -30.12 0.97 -6.70
N ASN A 17 -28.80 0.79 -6.76
CA ASN A 17 -28.17 -0.41 -7.32
C ASN A 17 -28.40 -1.67 -6.46
N ASN A 18 -28.67 -1.50 -5.17
CA ASN A 18 -28.93 -2.61 -4.25
C ASN A 18 -30.39 -3.12 -4.30
N TYR A 19 -31.24 -2.54 -5.14
CA TYR A 19 -32.64 -2.95 -5.29
C TYR A 19 -32.93 -3.33 -6.74
N THR A 20 -33.65 -4.44 -6.92
CA THR A 20 -34.19 -4.87 -8.21
C THR A 20 -35.51 -4.17 -8.54
N GLU A 21 -36.20 -3.64 -7.53
CA GLU A 21 -37.47 -2.93 -7.65
C GLU A 21 -37.29 -1.39 -7.61
N PRO A 22 -38.23 -0.60 -8.16
CA PRO A 22 -38.20 0.86 -8.06
C PRO A 22 -38.15 1.37 -6.61
N VAL A 23 -37.24 2.31 -6.34
CA VAL A 23 -37.08 2.88 -4.99
C VAL A 23 -37.56 4.33 -4.93
N GLY A 24 -38.38 4.64 -3.93
CA GLY A 24 -38.90 5.97 -3.66
C GLY A 24 -37.93 6.87 -2.90
N ALA A 25 -38.12 8.19 -3.02
CA ALA A 25 -37.25 9.19 -2.38
C ALA A 25 -37.24 9.12 -0.84
N ASN A 26 -38.34 8.68 -0.21
CA ASN A 26 -38.41 8.48 1.24
C ASN A 26 -37.46 7.38 1.71
N THR A 27 -37.49 6.23 1.03
CA THR A 27 -36.62 5.08 1.32
C THR A 27 -35.15 5.46 1.10
N ILE A 28 -34.84 6.15 0.00
CA ILE A 28 -33.48 6.62 -0.29
C ILE A 28 -33.00 7.59 0.81
N SER A 29 -33.82 8.56 1.21
CA SER A 29 -33.49 9.51 2.28
C SER A 29 -33.16 8.80 3.60
N LYS A 30 -33.96 7.82 4.03
CA LYS A 30 -33.68 7.02 5.23
C LYS A 30 -32.37 6.24 5.13
N LYS A 31 -32.10 5.63 3.97
CA LYS A 31 -30.86 4.87 3.72
C LYS A 31 -29.61 5.75 3.62
N LEU A 32 -29.75 7.01 3.21
CA LEU A 32 -28.64 7.96 3.23
C LEU A 32 -28.25 8.34 4.66
N VAL A 33 -29.21 8.46 5.57
CA VAL A 33 -28.94 8.72 7.00
C VAL A 33 -28.12 7.60 7.63
N GLU A 34 -28.41 6.33 7.30
CA GLU A 34 -27.59 5.17 7.72
C GLU A 34 -26.13 5.26 7.25
N LYS A 35 -25.87 5.99 6.15
CA LYS A 35 -24.53 6.25 5.58
C LYS A 35 -23.91 7.59 6.05
N GLY A 36 -24.50 8.25 7.05
CA GLY A 36 -24.02 9.54 7.58
C GLY A 36 -24.28 10.73 6.65
N ILE A 37 -25.21 10.61 5.71
CA ILE A 37 -25.58 11.67 4.76
C ILE A 37 -26.99 12.16 5.05
N GLU A 38 -27.11 13.39 5.54
CA GLU A 38 -28.40 14.01 5.79
C GLU A 38 -28.93 14.70 4.52
N LEU A 39 -29.96 14.10 3.91
CA LEU A 39 -30.71 14.68 2.81
C LEU A 39 -32.21 14.47 3.02
N SER A 40 -32.98 15.57 2.99
CA SER A 40 -34.44 15.50 3.05
C SER A 40 -35.03 14.82 1.81
N GLU A 41 -36.21 14.21 1.95
CA GLU A 41 -36.92 13.58 0.82
C GLU A 41 -37.13 14.54 -0.37
N ARG A 42 -37.34 15.83 -0.10
CA ARG A 42 -37.45 16.87 -1.13
C ARG A 42 -36.12 17.07 -1.88
N ALA A 43 -34.99 17.11 -1.16
CA ALA A 43 -33.67 17.22 -1.75
C ALA A 43 -33.31 15.96 -2.57
N VAL A 44 -33.67 14.77 -2.08
CA VAL A 44 -33.49 13.51 -2.83
C VAL A 44 -34.29 13.53 -4.13
N ARG A 45 -35.56 13.97 -4.12
CA ARG A 45 -36.36 14.13 -5.35
C ARG A 45 -35.73 15.09 -6.36
N TYR A 46 -35.16 16.20 -5.88
CA TYR A 46 -34.46 17.16 -6.71
C TYR A 46 -33.25 16.52 -7.42
N HIS A 47 -32.41 15.80 -6.67
CA HIS A 47 -31.25 15.10 -7.24
C HIS A 47 -31.66 14.00 -8.22
N LEU A 48 -32.69 13.22 -7.92
CA LEU A 48 -33.21 12.19 -8.82
C LEU A 48 -33.69 12.77 -10.14
N LYS A 49 -34.33 13.95 -10.14
CA LYS A 49 -34.74 14.62 -11.38
C LYS A 49 -33.52 14.97 -12.26
N ILE A 50 -32.46 15.49 -11.66
CA ILE A 50 -31.21 15.79 -12.38
C ILE A 50 -30.54 14.51 -12.89
N MET A 51 -30.58 13.43 -12.11
CA MET A 51 -30.06 12.12 -12.52
C MET A 51 -30.86 11.51 -13.68
N ASP A 52 -32.19 11.69 -13.68
CA ASP A 52 -33.08 11.29 -14.77
C ASP A 52 -32.69 12.05 -16.06
N GLU A 53 -32.50 13.38 -15.97
CA GLU A 53 -32.04 14.23 -17.10
C GLU A 53 -30.65 13.82 -17.63
N ARG A 54 -29.77 13.32 -16.76
CA ARG A 54 -28.43 12.83 -17.12
C ARG A 54 -28.42 11.38 -17.60
N GLY A 55 -29.56 10.68 -17.53
CA GLY A 55 -29.72 9.28 -17.90
C GLY A 55 -29.08 8.28 -16.92
N LEU A 56 -28.80 8.69 -15.68
CA LEU A 56 -28.23 7.83 -14.63
C LEU A 56 -29.30 7.01 -13.91
N THR A 57 -30.52 7.53 -13.86
CA THR A 57 -31.71 6.87 -13.31
C THR A 57 -32.85 6.95 -14.31
N LYS A 58 -33.87 6.10 -14.12
CA LYS A 58 -35.10 6.12 -14.91
C LYS A 58 -36.32 6.05 -14.01
N VAL A 59 -37.33 6.86 -14.32
CA VAL A 59 -38.63 6.85 -13.63
C VAL A 59 -39.37 5.55 -13.95
N ALA A 60 -39.80 4.84 -12.90
CA ALA A 60 -40.62 3.64 -12.98
C ALA A 60 -42.01 3.89 -12.36
N GLY A 61 -42.76 4.82 -12.99
CA GLY A 61 -44.09 5.23 -12.55
C GLY A 61 -44.11 5.85 -11.14
N LYS A 62 -45.22 5.67 -10.40
CA LYS A 62 -45.39 6.15 -9.02
C LYS A 62 -44.53 5.40 -7.99
N LYS A 63 -43.91 4.27 -8.38
CA LYS A 63 -43.16 3.39 -7.46
C LYS A 63 -41.74 3.90 -7.15
N GLY A 64 -41.14 4.72 -8.00
CA GLY A 64 -39.81 5.28 -7.74
C GLY A 64 -38.91 5.36 -8.97
N ARG A 65 -37.60 5.23 -8.74
CA ARG A 65 -36.57 5.19 -9.79
C ARG A 65 -35.86 3.84 -9.78
N ILE A 66 -35.37 3.45 -10.94
CA ILE A 66 -34.43 2.35 -11.13
C ILE A 66 -33.13 2.95 -11.67
N ILE A 67 -31.99 2.37 -11.30
CA ILE A 67 -30.69 2.75 -11.86
C ILE A 67 -30.53 2.26 -13.30
N THR A 68 -29.91 3.06 -14.17
CA THR A 68 -29.57 2.64 -15.54
C THR A 68 -28.17 2.02 -15.59
N GLU A 69 -27.79 1.44 -16.73
CA GLU A 69 -26.41 0.96 -16.91
C GLU A 69 -25.39 2.10 -16.81
N LYS A 70 -25.71 3.27 -17.37
CA LYS A 70 -24.90 4.49 -17.24
C LYS A 70 -24.77 4.92 -15.77
N GLY A 71 -25.82 4.77 -14.97
CA GLY A 71 -25.78 4.97 -13.52
C GLY A 71 -24.85 4.00 -12.80
N ARG A 72 -24.85 2.72 -13.20
CA ARG A 72 -23.93 1.71 -12.67
C ARG A 72 -22.47 1.98 -13.05
N GLU A 73 -22.22 2.43 -14.27
CA GLU A 73 -20.90 2.90 -14.69
C GLU A 73 -20.45 4.13 -13.89
N GLU A 74 -21.36 5.03 -13.56
CA GLU A 74 -21.06 6.22 -12.74
C GLU A 74 -20.70 5.83 -11.30
N ILE A 75 -21.36 4.82 -10.72
CA ILE A 75 -20.93 4.23 -9.44
C ILE A 75 -19.51 3.69 -9.56
N LYS A 76 -19.19 2.94 -10.63
CA LYS A 76 -17.83 2.41 -10.85
C LYS A 76 -16.78 3.51 -10.98
N LYS A 77 -17.10 4.63 -11.64
CA LYS A 77 -16.21 5.80 -11.75
C LYS A 77 -16.06 6.55 -10.43
N ALA A 78 -17.15 6.75 -9.71
CA ALA A 78 -17.12 7.39 -8.39
C ALA A 78 -16.39 6.55 -7.34
N LEU A 79 -16.49 5.22 -7.42
CA LEU A 79 -15.69 4.29 -6.63
C LEU A 79 -14.18 4.50 -6.85
N VAL A 80 -13.73 5.05 -7.98
CA VAL A 80 -12.32 5.42 -8.19
C VAL A 80 -12.00 6.75 -7.50
N ALA A 81 -12.90 7.73 -7.56
CA ALA A 81 -12.73 9.02 -6.87
C ALA A 81 -12.77 8.88 -5.33
N ASP A 82 -13.61 7.99 -4.80
CA ASP A 82 -13.68 7.65 -3.36
C ASP A 82 -12.48 6.80 -2.90
N LYS A 83 -11.76 6.16 -3.84
CA LYS A 83 -10.48 5.48 -3.58
C LYS A 83 -9.27 6.42 -3.66
N LEU A 84 -9.44 7.69 -4.04
CA LEU A 84 -8.34 8.66 -3.97
C LEU A 84 -7.91 8.83 -2.51
N GLY A 85 -6.64 8.56 -2.25
CA GLY A 85 -6.10 8.54 -0.89
C GLY A 85 -6.36 7.23 -0.13
N PHE A 86 -6.85 6.18 -0.80
CA PHE A 86 -6.99 4.85 -0.19
C PHE A 86 -5.62 4.33 0.30
N ILE A 87 -4.59 4.44 -0.54
CA ILE A 87 -3.26 3.94 -0.20
C ILE A 87 -2.65 4.72 0.97
N ILE A 88 -2.71 6.05 0.96
CA ILE A 88 -2.21 6.83 2.09
C ILE A 88 -2.97 6.52 3.39
N SER A 89 -4.30 6.35 3.31
CA SER A 89 -5.11 5.97 4.47
C SER A 89 -4.75 4.57 4.98
N LYS A 90 -4.51 3.62 4.08
CA LYS A 90 -4.03 2.26 4.41
C LYS A 90 -2.67 2.31 5.11
N ILE A 91 -1.72 3.10 4.59
CA ILE A 91 -0.40 3.31 5.20
C ILE A 91 -0.54 3.84 6.62
N LEU A 92 -1.32 4.90 6.84
CA LEU A 92 -1.48 5.52 8.16
C LEU A 92 -2.13 4.58 9.18
N ASN A 93 -3.21 3.89 8.79
CA ASN A 93 -3.89 2.92 9.65
C ASN A 93 -3.00 1.72 10.02
N LEU A 94 -2.18 1.23 9.08
CA LEU A 94 -1.25 0.15 9.36
C LEU A 94 -0.08 0.61 10.22
N ALA A 95 0.52 1.77 9.91
CA ALA A 95 1.59 2.35 10.71
C ALA A 95 1.18 2.55 12.18
N TYR A 96 -0.07 2.99 12.41
CA TYR A 96 -0.62 3.13 13.77
C TYR A 96 -0.68 1.81 14.55
N GLN A 97 -0.88 0.68 13.87
CA GLN A 97 -1.02 -0.64 14.49
C GLN A 97 0.32 -1.33 14.78
N VAL A 98 1.44 -0.84 14.24
CA VAL A 98 2.78 -1.32 14.56
C VAL A 98 3.11 -1.02 16.01
N ASN A 99 3.64 -2.01 16.73
CA ASN A 99 4.02 -1.87 18.14
C ASN A 99 5.31 -2.64 18.49
N LEU A 100 6.22 -2.77 17.54
CA LEU A 100 7.52 -3.41 17.75
C LEU A 100 8.33 -2.68 18.84
N ASP A 101 8.71 -3.42 19.88
CA ASP A 101 9.53 -2.92 20.98
C ASP A 101 11.04 -3.16 20.75
N LYS A 102 11.85 -2.70 21.70
CA LYS A 102 13.32 -2.80 21.68
C LYS A 102 13.85 -4.23 21.88
N ASP A 103 13.02 -5.15 22.34
CA ASP A 103 13.38 -6.56 22.55
C ASP A 103 12.99 -7.40 21.32
N GLY A 104 12.50 -6.75 20.26
CA GLY A 104 12.09 -7.40 19.02
C GLY A 104 10.74 -8.14 19.15
N LYS A 105 9.86 -7.68 20.04
CA LYS A 105 8.51 -8.23 20.21
C LYS A 105 7.45 -7.25 19.74
N GLY A 106 6.40 -7.78 19.13
CA GLY A 106 5.25 -7.01 18.68
C GLY A 106 4.99 -7.13 17.18
N ASN A 107 3.99 -6.39 16.73
CA ASN A 107 3.43 -6.49 15.41
C ASN A 107 4.21 -5.62 14.41
N VAL A 108 4.51 -6.24 13.27
CA VAL A 108 5.03 -5.61 12.06
C VAL A 108 4.07 -5.87 10.92
N ILE A 109 4.26 -5.15 9.81
CA ILE A 109 3.46 -5.33 8.61
C ILE A 109 4.26 -6.17 7.63
N LEU A 110 3.59 -7.16 7.03
CA LEU A 110 4.18 -8.00 5.98
C LEU A 110 3.61 -7.64 4.61
N ASN A 111 4.47 -7.67 3.60
CA ASN A 111 4.05 -7.92 2.21
C ASN A 111 3.97 -9.43 2.02
N LEU A 112 2.98 -9.89 1.27
CA LEU A 112 2.80 -11.30 0.95
C LEU A 112 3.07 -11.55 -0.52
N SER A 113 3.73 -12.65 -0.80
CA SER A 113 4.01 -13.06 -2.17
C SER A 113 3.72 -14.53 -2.38
N ILE A 114 2.85 -14.80 -3.35
CA ILE A 114 2.37 -16.13 -3.69
C ILE A 114 3.28 -16.68 -4.78
N ILE A 115 3.93 -17.81 -4.49
CA ILE A 115 4.91 -18.45 -5.39
C ILE A 115 4.49 -19.90 -5.62
N ASN A 116 4.79 -20.45 -6.80
CA ASN A 116 4.65 -21.88 -7.04
C ASN A 116 5.55 -22.69 -6.08
N LYS A 117 5.00 -23.72 -5.42
CA LYS A 117 5.74 -24.54 -4.45
C LYS A 117 7.01 -25.17 -5.04
N LYS A 118 6.97 -25.57 -6.32
CA LYS A 118 8.12 -26.09 -7.08
C LYS A 118 9.28 -25.09 -7.21
N ASP A 119 9.00 -23.79 -7.18
CA ASP A 119 9.97 -22.71 -7.38
C ASP A 119 10.46 -22.11 -6.05
N LEU A 120 9.92 -22.57 -4.91
CA LEU A 120 10.20 -22.01 -3.59
C LEU A 120 11.71 -22.00 -3.27
N LYS A 121 12.40 -23.13 -3.42
CA LYS A 121 13.82 -23.25 -3.07
C LYS A 121 14.68 -22.24 -3.83
N LYS A 122 14.47 -22.12 -5.14
CA LYS A 122 15.17 -21.15 -6.00
C LYS A 122 14.83 -19.71 -5.61
N SER A 123 13.56 -19.44 -5.31
CA SER A 123 13.08 -18.13 -4.88
C SER A 123 13.72 -17.69 -3.57
N LEU A 124 13.80 -18.59 -2.58
CA LEU A 124 14.43 -18.31 -1.30
C LEU A 124 15.92 -17.98 -1.42
N GLN A 125 16.65 -18.66 -2.33
CA GLN A 125 18.05 -18.32 -2.60
C GLN A 125 18.20 -16.89 -3.10
N ILE A 126 17.37 -16.47 -4.07
CA ILE A 126 17.36 -15.10 -4.60
C ILE A 126 17.00 -14.09 -3.51
N ILE A 127 15.94 -14.35 -2.74
CA ILE A 127 15.51 -13.49 -1.64
C ILE A 127 16.63 -13.34 -0.60
N LYS A 128 17.34 -14.43 -0.25
CA LYS A 128 18.47 -14.40 0.69
C LYS A 128 19.60 -13.51 0.20
N GLU A 129 19.98 -13.59 -1.07
CA GLU A 129 21.04 -12.76 -1.63
C GLU A 129 20.68 -11.27 -1.59
N ILE A 130 19.44 -10.93 -1.92
CA ILE A 130 18.94 -9.54 -1.92
C ILE A 130 18.86 -8.99 -0.49
N LEU A 131 18.29 -9.77 0.45
CA LEU A 131 18.17 -9.39 1.86
C LEU A 131 19.55 -9.19 2.50
N LYS A 132 20.51 -10.08 2.26
CA LYS A 132 21.88 -9.99 2.78
C LYS A 132 22.61 -8.71 2.34
N LYS A 133 22.22 -8.13 1.19
CA LYS A 133 22.77 -6.86 0.68
C LYS A 133 22.02 -5.62 1.19
N GLY A 134 21.04 -5.79 2.08
CA GLY A 134 20.25 -4.69 2.65
C GLY A 134 19.17 -4.15 1.72
N TYR A 135 18.82 -4.88 0.65
CA TYR A 135 17.75 -4.51 -0.27
C TYR A 135 16.39 -5.11 0.14
N GLY A 136 16.14 -5.15 1.44
CA GLY A 136 14.84 -5.39 2.05
C GLY A 136 14.83 -4.76 3.44
N ILE A 137 13.73 -4.94 4.18
CA ILE A 137 13.60 -4.31 5.51
C ILE A 137 14.26 -5.15 6.60
N SER A 138 13.99 -6.46 6.60
CA SER A 138 14.49 -7.41 7.59
C SER A 138 14.98 -8.66 6.87
N GLU A 139 16.01 -9.31 7.42
CA GLU A 139 16.44 -10.65 6.97
C GLU A 139 15.51 -11.77 7.49
N LYS A 140 14.58 -11.45 8.39
CA LYS A 140 13.54 -12.37 8.84
C LYS A 140 12.36 -12.42 7.87
N ILE A 141 11.86 -13.63 7.63
CA ILE A 141 10.72 -13.93 6.77
C ILE A 141 9.78 -14.91 7.48
N ILE A 142 8.62 -15.15 6.87
CA ILE A 142 7.73 -16.27 7.22
C ILE A 142 7.31 -16.97 5.93
N ILE A 143 7.08 -18.28 6.00
CA ILE A 143 6.56 -19.08 4.89
C ILE A 143 5.30 -19.77 5.38
N PHE A 144 4.21 -19.60 4.63
CA PHE A 144 2.98 -20.35 4.80
C PHE A 144 2.87 -21.34 3.65
N ASP A 145 2.97 -22.63 3.96
CA ASP A 145 3.10 -23.71 2.97
C ASP A 145 2.02 -24.81 3.07
N LYS A 146 1.14 -24.68 4.07
CA LYS A 146 0.01 -25.55 4.32
C LYS A 146 -1.17 -25.09 3.46
N GLU A 147 -1.51 -25.92 2.48
CA GLU A 147 -2.63 -25.65 1.57
C GLU A 147 -3.94 -25.51 2.35
N GLU A 148 -4.81 -24.60 1.89
CA GLU A 148 -6.11 -24.26 2.49
C GLU A 148 -6.04 -23.64 3.90
N GLU A 149 -4.83 -23.37 4.42
CA GLU A 149 -4.67 -22.60 5.65
C GLU A 149 -5.08 -21.14 5.42
N GLU A 150 -6.01 -20.65 6.24
CA GLU A 150 -6.33 -19.22 6.31
C GLU A 150 -5.37 -18.53 7.28
N ILE A 151 -4.43 -17.75 6.73
CA ILE A 151 -3.36 -17.10 7.52
C ILE A 151 -3.77 -15.72 8.04
N ALA A 152 -4.81 -15.15 7.43
CA ALA A 152 -5.48 -13.91 7.83
C ALA A 152 -6.87 -13.88 7.17
N PRO A 153 -7.83 -13.06 7.67
CA PRO A 153 -9.18 -13.01 7.13
C PRO A 153 -9.21 -12.82 5.61
N GLY A 154 -9.69 -13.83 4.89
CA GLY A 154 -9.78 -13.84 3.42
C GLY A 154 -8.47 -14.10 2.67
N ILE A 155 -7.38 -14.46 3.36
CA ILE A 155 -6.10 -14.82 2.76
C ILE A 155 -5.82 -16.28 3.06
N ILE A 156 -5.98 -17.10 2.03
CA ILE A 156 -5.86 -18.56 2.09
C ILE A 156 -4.65 -18.97 1.25
N VAL A 157 -3.85 -19.91 1.76
CA VAL A 157 -2.73 -20.51 1.02
C VAL A 157 -3.30 -21.35 -0.14
N PRO A 158 -3.04 -20.97 -1.41
CA PRO A 158 -3.61 -21.70 -2.54
C PRO A 158 -2.96 -23.07 -2.75
N GLU A 159 -3.69 -23.98 -3.38
CA GLU A 159 -3.19 -25.31 -3.77
C GLU A 159 -1.91 -25.19 -4.63
N LYS A 160 -0.89 -26.03 -4.37
CA LYS A 160 0.41 -26.05 -5.07
C LYS A 160 1.19 -24.72 -5.02
N LYS A 161 0.77 -23.77 -4.20
CA LYS A 161 1.45 -22.49 -3.96
C LYS A 161 1.94 -22.44 -2.52
N VAL A 162 2.78 -21.43 -2.25
CA VAL A 162 3.25 -21.05 -0.93
C VAL A 162 3.21 -19.53 -0.84
N ILE A 163 2.99 -19.00 0.35
CA ILE A 163 3.01 -17.56 0.60
C ILE A 163 4.28 -17.23 1.38
N VAL A 164 5.10 -16.33 0.84
CA VAL A 164 6.28 -15.80 1.51
C VAL A 164 5.98 -14.40 2.03
N GLY A 165 6.14 -14.21 3.34
CA GLY A 165 5.99 -12.93 4.01
C GLY A 165 7.31 -12.21 4.21
N THR A 166 7.40 -10.95 3.77
CA THR A 166 8.56 -10.07 3.97
C THR A 166 8.16 -8.78 4.68
N VAL A 167 9.02 -8.21 5.51
CA VAL A 167 8.68 -7.00 6.29
C VAL A 167 8.51 -5.79 5.37
N CYS A 168 7.40 -5.07 5.54
CA CYS A 168 7.04 -3.87 4.79
C CYS A 168 7.71 -2.61 5.34
N SER A 169 7.99 -1.62 4.49
CA SER A 169 8.60 -0.34 4.91
C SER A 169 7.68 0.49 5.80
N VAL A 170 6.36 0.24 5.77
CA VAL A 170 5.38 0.85 6.69
C VAL A 170 5.65 0.44 8.14
N THR A 171 6.33 -0.67 8.39
CA THR A 171 6.81 -1.03 9.74
C THR A 171 7.74 0.05 10.30
N ILE A 172 8.68 0.55 9.50
CA ILE A 172 9.59 1.64 9.92
C ILE A 172 8.82 2.93 10.17
N HIS A 173 7.82 3.22 9.34
CA HIS A 173 6.90 4.35 9.56
C HIS A 173 6.22 4.22 10.93
N GLY A 174 5.65 3.05 11.23
CA GLY A 174 5.00 2.80 12.51
C GLY A 174 5.94 2.97 13.71
N ILE A 175 7.17 2.46 13.63
CA ILE A 175 8.18 2.64 14.70
C ILE A 175 8.45 4.13 14.95
N LEU A 176 8.73 4.90 13.89
CA LEU A 176 8.98 6.34 13.99
C LEU A 176 7.76 7.08 14.58
N LEU A 177 6.55 6.72 14.13
CA LEU A 177 5.31 7.28 14.67
C LEU A 177 5.15 7.02 16.17
N LYS A 178 5.46 5.80 16.65
CA LYS A 178 5.42 5.46 18.08
C LYS A 178 6.50 6.17 18.92
N ARG A 179 7.53 6.70 18.27
CA ARG A 179 8.55 7.55 18.89
C ARG A 179 8.19 9.05 18.82
N GLY A 180 6.97 9.37 18.38
CA GLY A 180 6.49 10.76 18.28
C GLY A 180 6.97 11.49 17.03
N ILE A 181 7.51 10.78 16.04
CA ILE A 181 8.02 11.35 14.79
C ILE A 181 6.95 11.20 13.70
N PRO A 182 6.22 12.26 13.33
CA PRO A 182 5.25 12.19 12.25
C PRO A 182 5.97 12.10 10.90
N LEU A 183 5.42 11.26 10.01
CA LEU A 183 5.91 11.11 8.65
C LEU A 183 4.78 11.39 7.66
N ASP A 184 5.11 12.14 6.62
CA ASP A 184 4.26 12.31 5.45
C ASP A 184 4.77 11.40 4.34
N ALA A 185 4.00 10.35 4.01
CA ALA A 185 4.36 9.43 2.94
C ALA A 185 3.98 10.02 1.58
N LYS A 186 4.98 10.38 0.77
CA LYS A 186 4.77 11.07 -0.51
C LYS A 186 4.52 10.11 -1.66
N PHE A 187 5.48 9.19 -1.91
CA PHE A 187 5.42 8.27 -3.06
C PHE A 187 6.26 7.00 -2.85
N GLY A 188 5.96 5.99 -3.68
CA GLY A 188 6.88 4.91 -4.01
C GLY A 188 7.49 5.15 -5.39
N GLY A 189 8.71 4.68 -5.62
CA GLY A 189 9.46 5.00 -6.83
C GLY A 189 10.56 4.00 -7.18
N VAL A 190 11.14 4.21 -8.36
CA VAL A 190 12.31 3.48 -8.87
C VAL A 190 13.55 4.34 -8.65
N LEU A 191 14.49 3.83 -7.86
CA LEU A 191 15.74 4.49 -7.47
C LEU A 191 16.91 3.89 -8.25
N GLU A 192 17.66 4.74 -8.94
CA GLU A 192 18.90 4.36 -9.63
C GLU A 192 20.01 4.12 -8.62
N VAL A 193 20.76 3.03 -8.80
CA VAL A 193 21.95 2.68 -8.00
C VAL A 193 23.15 2.58 -8.94
N LYS A 194 24.26 3.21 -8.57
CA LYS A 194 25.56 3.12 -9.25
C LYS A 194 26.67 2.97 -8.23
N ASN A 195 27.66 2.11 -8.51
CA ASN A 195 28.76 1.84 -7.58
C ASN A 195 28.29 1.52 -6.15
N HIS A 196 27.21 0.74 -6.02
CA HIS A 196 26.54 0.38 -4.77
C HIS A 196 25.81 1.52 -4.02
N GLU A 197 25.84 2.74 -4.53
CA GLU A 197 25.23 3.93 -3.92
C GLU A 197 23.97 4.37 -4.69
N PRO A 198 22.90 4.78 -3.98
CA PRO A 198 21.74 5.41 -4.61
C PRO A 198 22.10 6.78 -5.22
N VAL A 199 21.54 7.07 -6.39
CA VAL A 199 21.84 8.29 -7.15
C VAL A 199 20.64 9.22 -7.19
N ARG A 200 19.53 8.78 -7.80
CA ARG A 200 18.31 9.56 -7.98
C ARG A 200 17.09 8.69 -8.25
N PHE A 201 15.90 9.21 -7.94
CA PHE A 201 14.67 8.61 -8.43
C PHE A 201 14.52 8.84 -9.95
N LEU A 202 14.17 7.77 -10.67
CA LEU A 202 13.87 7.80 -12.10
C LEU A 202 12.37 7.90 -12.35
N GLU A 203 11.58 7.25 -11.49
CA GLU A 203 10.13 7.18 -11.58
C GLU A 203 9.52 7.30 -10.18
N ALA A 204 8.33 7.90 -10.09
CA ALA A 204 7.61 8.05 -8.83
C ALA A 204 6.09 8.07 -9.06
N ILE A 205 5.34 7.43 -8.15
CA ILE A 205 3.87 7.49 -8.12
C ILE A 205 3.44 7.92 -6.72
N ASN A 206 2.74 9.05 -6.64
CA ASN A 206 2.27 9.64 -5.39
C ASN A 206 1.18 8.79 -4.71
N TYR A 207 1.28 8.63 -3.39
CA TYR A 207 0.31 7.85 -2.61
C TYR A 207 -1.07 8.53 -2.51
N ASN A 208 -1.11 9.87 -2.39
CA ASN A 208 -2.36 10.63 -2.22
C ASN A 208 -3.32 10.49 -3.40
N GLY A 209 -2.82 10.18 -4.60
CA GLY A 209 -3.62 10.00 -5.82
C GLY A 209 -3.80 8.55 -6.24
N SER A 210 -3.33 7.58 -5.45
CA SER A 210 -3.22 6.19 -5.89
C SER A 210 -4.20 5.28 -5.18
N THR A 211 -4.74 4.33 -5.96
CA THR A 211 -5.61 3.24 -5.50
C THR A 211 -4.86 1.90 -5.40
N LEU A 212 -3.66 1.82 -5.98
CA LEU A 212 -2.75 0.68 -5.97
C LEU A 212 -1.42 1.08 -5.35
N ASP A 213 -0.71 0.12 -4.76
CA ASP A 213 0.65 0.38 -4.28
C ASP A 213 1.60 0.64 -5.48
N PRO A 214 2.33 1.77 -5.49
CA PRO A 214 3.31 2.10 -6.52
C PRO A 214 4.36 1.01 -6.79
N LEU A 215 4.85 0.34 -5.75
CA LEU A 215 5.93 -0.63 -5.90
C LEU A 215 5.44 -1.89 -6.62
N GLU A 216 4.20 -2.33 -6.37
CA GLU A 216 3.57 -3.40 -7.15
C GLU A 216 3.45 -3.03 -8.64
N VAL A 217 3.07 -1.79 -8.94
CA VAL A 217 2.96 -1.29 -10.32
C VAL A 217 4.32 -1.39 -11.01
N PHE A 218 5.39 -0.88 -10.38
CA PHE A 218 6.73 -0.92 -10.95
C PHE A 218 7.28 -2.34 -11.15
N ILE A 219 6.94 -3.28 -10.26
CA ILE A 219 7.31 -4.70 -10.41
C ILE A 219 6.56 -5.31 -11.61
N LYS A 220 5.24 -5.10 -11.69
CA LYS A 220 4.41 -5.60 -12.80
C LYS A 220 4.87 -5.04 -14.15
N SER A 221 5.34 -3.79 -14.16
CA SER A 221 5.92 -3.12 -15.32
C SER A 221 7.39 -3.47 -15.59
N ARG A 222 8.00 -4.41 -14.83
CA ARG A 222 9.40 -4.84 -14.98
C ARG A 222 10.41 -3.68 -14.99
N MET A 223 10.21 -2.68 -14.14
CA MET A 223 11.06 -1.48 -14.10
C MET A 223 12.29 -1.60 -13.18
N THR A 224 12.46 -2.74 -12.50
CA THR A 224 13.57 -3.01 -11.60
C THR A 224 14.70 -3.80 -12.28
N SER A 225 15.90 -3.73 -11.71
CA SER A 225 17.02 -4.60 -12.05
C SER A 225 17.83 -4.95 -10.80
N ILE A 226 17.12 -5.35 -9.73
CA ILE A 226 17.70 -5.60 -8.41
C ILE A 226 18.78 -6.69 -8.44
N LEU A 227 18.64 -7.70 -9.31
CA LEU A 227 19.65 -8.75 -9.44
C LEU A 227 20.98 -8.18 -9.96
N SER A 228 20.93 -7.22 -10.89
CA SER A 228 22.13 -6.51 -11.36
C SER A 228 22.73 -5.66 -10.24
N VAL A 229 21.91 -5.02 -9.42
CA VAL A 229 22.39 -4.23 -8.28
C VAL A 229 23.12 -5.10 -7.25
N VAL A 230 22.57 -6.28 -6.95
CA VAL A 230 23.18 -7.25 -6.02
C VAL A 230 24.50 -7.80 -6.57
N LYS A 231 24.58 -8.06 -7.88
CA LYS A 231 25.74 -8.67 -8.53
C LYS A 231 26.85 -7.66 -8.87
N ASN A 232 26.47 -6.54 -9.46
CA ASN A 232 27.38 -5.58 -10.11
C ASN A 232 27.43 -4.23 -9.38
N GLY A 233 26.54 -3.98 -8.42
CA GLY A 233 26.43 -2.67 -7.77
C GLY A 233 25.72 -1.61 -8.59
N GLU A 234 25.11 -1.98 -9.72
CA GLU A 234 24.47 -1.05 -10.65
C GLU A 234 23.11 -1.55 -11.13
N GLY A 235 22.14 -0.64 -11.20
CA GLY A 235 20.80 -0.94 -11.69
C GLY A 235 19.72 -0.12 -10.99
N LYS A 236 18.53 -0.71 -10.84
CA LYS A 236 17.32 -0.03 -10.36
C LYS A 236 16.68 -0.83 -9.24
N VAL A 237 16.35 -0.15 -8.15
CA VAL A 237 15.67 -0.73 -6.99
C VAL A 237 14.41 0.05 -6.66
N LEU A 238 13.50 -0.57 -5.92
CA LEU A 238 12.32 0.10 -5.40
C LEU A 238 12.64 0.81 -4.10
N ALA A 239 12.12 2.02 -3.93
CA ALA A 239 12.26 2.78 -2.70
C ALA A 239 10.99 3.61 -2.43
N THR A 240 10.87 4.05 -1.19
CA THR A 240 9.77 4.91 -0.74
C THR A 240 10.33 6.22 -0.22
N PHE A 241 9.65 7.33 -0.53
CA PHE A 241 10.02 8.66 -0.09
C PHE A 241 8.99 9.19 0.90
N ARG A 242 9.50 9.66 2.03
CA ARG A 242 8.71 10.29 3.09
C ARG A 242 9.35 11.63 3.46
N GLU A 243 8.55 12.50 4.05
CA GLU A 243 9.04 13.71 4.71
C GLU A 243 8.74 13.65 6.19
N LEU A 244 9.61 14.27 6.99
CA LEU A 244 9.40 14.55 8.40
C LEU A 244 9.73 16.02 8.71
N PRO A 245 9.21 16.60 9.80
CA PRO A 245 9.61 17.93 10.24
C PRO A 245 11.12 18.01 10.49
N ASN A 246 11.76 19.12 10.09
CA ASN A 246 13.19 19.34 10.33
C ASN A 246 13.60 19.14 11.80
N MET A 247 12.73 19.53 12.74
CA MET A 247 12.98 19.41 14.17
C MET A 247 13.06 17.96 14.64
N ALA A 248 12.47 17.01 13.91
CA ALA A 248 12.47 15.59 14.27
C ALA A 248 13.66 14.83 13.65
N ARG A 249 14.56 15.49 12.91
CA ARG A 249 15.63 14.83 12.17
C ARG A 249 16.60 14.08 13.10
N ASP A 250 17.09 14.73 14.14
CA ASP A 250 18.11 14.14 15.01
C ASP A 250 17.53 13.00 15.85
N ASP A 251 16.26 13.10 16.24
CA ASP A 251 15.56 11.99 16.90
C ASP A 251 15.27 10.84 15.94
N THR A 252 14.99 11.13 14.67
CA THR A 252 14.87 10.11 13.61
C THR A 252 16.17 9.35 13.42
N GLU A 253 17.31 10.04 13.44
CA GLU A 253 18.63 9.42 13.32
C GLU A 253 18.88 8.44 14.48
N LYS A 254 18.56 8.82 15.73
CA LYS A 254 18.64 7.92 16.90
C LYS A 254 17.75 6.68 16.74
N VAL A 255 16.50 6.87 16.30
CA VAL A 255 15.56 5.75 16.10
C VAL A 255 16.02 4.82 14.97
N ILE A 256 16.65 5.35 13.92
CA ILE A 256 17.25 4.53 12.85
C ILE A 256 18.36 3.63 13.42
N GLU A 257 19.19 4.12 14.33
CA GLU A 257 20.19 3.28 15.00
C GLU A 257 19.54 2.22 15.91
N GLU A 258 18.51 2.57 16.69
CA GLU A 258 17.73 1.59 17.48
C GLU A 258 17.16 0.45 16.59
N ILE A 259 16.64 0.81 15.41
CA ILE A 259 16.11 -0.16 14.44
C ILE A 259 17.22 -1.10 13.93
N ARG A 260 18.45 -0.59 13.74
CA ARG A 260 19.59 -1.43 13.34
C ARG A 260 19.99 -2.40 14.44
N ASP A 261 19.93 -1.97 15.69
CA ASP A 261 20.22 -2.81 16.86
C ASP A 261 19.21 -3.98 17.00
N LEU A 262 17.97 -3.78 16.56
CA LEU A 262 16.95 -4.83 16.43
C LEU A 262 17.24 -5.86 15.32
N GLY A 263 18.31 -5.66 14.56
CA GLY A 263 18.67 -6.51 13.40
C GLY A 263 17.90 -6.17 12.12
N ILE A 264 17.14 -5.07 12.11
CA ILE A 264 16.44 -4.55 10.92
C ILE A 264 17.43 -3.70 10.12
N LYS A 265 18.21 -4.36 9.26
CA LYS A 265 19.30 -3.77 8.46
C LYS A 265 18.81 -3.11 7.16
N ALA A 266 17.66 -2.45 7.22
CA ALA A 266 17.12 -1.72 6.08
C ALA A 266 18.06 -0.59 5.66
N LYS A 267 18.29 -0.43 4.36
CA LYS A 267 18.94 0.76 3.81
C LYS A 267 17.98 1.96 3.93
N ILE A 268 18.30 2.86 4.87
CA ILE A 268 17.54 4.07 5.17
C ILE A 268 18.48 5.27 4.98
N TYR A 269 18.01 6.27 4.23
CA TYR A 269 18.76 7.49 3.95
C TYR A 269 17.96 8.69 4.44
N LEU A 270 18.56 9.47 5.33
CA LEU A 270 17.99 10.67 5.91
C LEU A 270 18.70 11.90 5.30
N GLY A 271 17.92 12.79 4.71
CA GLY A 271 18.42 14.00 4.07
C GLY A 271 18.88 15.06 5.07
N LYS A 272 19.29 16.21 4.51
CA LYS A 272 19.52 17.43 5.29
C LYS A 272 18.25 18.29 5.31
N PRO A 273 18.05 19.12 6.36
CA PRO A 273 16.91 20.02 6.44
C PRO A 273 16.75 20.90 5.20
N ASN A 274 15.55 20.92 4.60
CA ASN A 274 15.21 21.71 3.40
C ASN A 274 16.11 21.44 2.18
N GLN A 275 16.79 20.30 2.11
CA GLN A 275 17.59 19.92 0.94
C GLN A 275 16.95 18.76 0.20
N GLU A 276 17.16 18.72 -1.10
CA GLU A 276 16.76 17.59 -1.92
C GLU A 276 17.49 16.30 -1.49
N LEU A 277 16.83 15.17 -1.73
CA LEU A 277 17.41 13.85 -1.51
C LEU A 277 17.15 12.98 -2.75
N PHE A 278 18.22 12.53 -3.39
CA PHE A 278 18.16 11.71 -4.62
C PHE A 278 17.34 12.36 -5.74
N GLY A 279 17.56 13.66 -5.97
CA GLY A 279 16.92 14.44 -7.03
C GLY A 279 15.47 14.83 -6.75
N ILE A 280 15.00 14.69 -5.51
CA ILE A 280 13.63 15.00 -5.10
C ILE A 280 13.67 16.18 -4.14
N PRO A 281 13.04 17.32 -4.49
CA PRO A 281 12.93 18.46 -3.59
C PRO A 281 12.00 18.10 -2.42
N VAL A 282 12.25 18.71 -1.26
CA VAL A 282 11.43 18.56 -0.06
C VAL A 282 10.58 19.80 0.19
N THR A 283 9.44 19.62 0.85
CA THR A 283 8.62 20.73 1.33
C THR A 283 9.43 21.62 2.28
N GLN A 284 9.19 22.94 2.24
CA GLN A 284 9.80 23.87 3.20
C GLN A 284 9.44 23.45 4.64
N GLY A 285 10.44 23.36 5.51
CA GLY A 285 10.28 22.87 6.88
C GLY A 285 10.45 21.36 7.04
N SER A 286 10.68 20.62 5.95
CA SER A 286 10.79 19.16 5.95
C SER A 286 12.20 18.66 5.63
N THR A 287 12.47 17.45 6.12
CA THR A 287 13.61 16.62 5.76
C THR A 287 13.12 15.37 5.02
N GLY A 288 13.79 15.00 3.93
CA GLY A 288 13.48 13.81 3.15
C GLY A 288 14.02 12.53 3.82
N LEU A 289 13.25 11.45 3.74
CA LEU A 289 13.60 10.12 4.24
C LEU A 289 13.32 9.08 3.14
N VAL A 290 14.35 8.36 2.72
CA VAL A 290 14.25 7.31 1.72
C VAL A 290 14.47 5.96 2.37
N ILE A 291 13.53 5.04 2.19
CA ILE A 291 13.62 3.66 2.67
C ILE A 291 13.55 2.73 1.47
N ILE A 292 14.58 1.88 1.29
CA ILE A 292 14.58 0.84 0.26
C ILE A 292 13.40 -0.12 0.49
N GLY A 293 12.66 -0.40 -0.58
CA GLY A 293 11.38 -1.10 -0.53
C GLY A 293 11.51 -2.56 -0.09
N GLY A 294 10.57 -3.01 0.77
CA GLY A 294 10.49 -4.40 1.24
C GLY A 294 10.10 -5.42 0.16
N LEU A 295 9.64 -4.97 -1.01
CA LEU A 295 9.29 -5.83 -2.14
C LEU A 295 10.45 -6.11 -3.11
N ASN A 296 11.61 -5.47 -2.94
CA ASN A 296 12.79 -5.73 -3.78
C ASN A 296 13.22 -7.22 -3.83
N PRO A 297 13.16 -8.01 -2.73
CA PRO A 297 13.50 -9.43 -2.80
C PRO A 297 12.62 -10.20 -3.80
N LEU A 298 11.34 -9.84 -3.88
CA LEU A 298 10.37 -10.49 -4.74
C LEU A 298 10.39 -9.93 -6.17
N ALA A 299 10.78 -8.66 -6.34
CA ALA A 299 11.14 -8.13 -7.64
C ALA A 299 12.26 -8.96 -8.29
N GLY A 300 13.27 -9.36 -7.51
CA GLY A 300 14.36 -10.22 -7.99
C GLY A 300 13.92 -11.65 -8.36
N VAL A 301 12.93 -12.20 -7.66
CA VAL A 301 12.31 -13.49 -8.03
C VAL A 301 11.66 -13.37 -9.42
N ILE A 302 10.90 -12.31 -9.67
CA ILE A 302 10.26 -12.05 -10.97
C ILE A 302 11.28 -11.75 -12.07
N GLU A 303 12.35 -11.02 -11.77
CA GLU A 303 13.48 -10.79 -12.70
C GLU A 303 14.16 -12.10 -13.13
N SER A 304 14.11 -13.14 -12.29
CA SER A 304 14.60 -14.48 -12.61
C SER A 304 13.62 -15.34 -13.41
N ASN A 305 12.56 -14.72 -13.96
CA ASN A 305 11.45 -15.36 -14.69
C ASN A 305 10.71 -16.43 -13.89
N ILE A 306 10.64 -16.25 -12.56
CA ILE A 306 9.76 -17.05 -11.69
C ILE A 306 8.46 -16.29 -11.53
N GLU A 307 7.35 -16.98 -11.77
CA GLU A 307 6.01 -16.42 -11.56
C GLU A 307 5.74 -16.23 -10.07
N ALA A 308 5.39 -15.01 -9.70
CA ALA A 308 4.98 -14.65 -8.35
C ALA A 308 3.92 -13.54 -8.39
N GLU A 309 2.93 -13.62 -7.51
CA GLU A 309 1.98 -12.55 -7.26
C GLU A 309 2.38 -11.84 -5.98
N ASN A 310 2.49 -10.51 -6.02
CA ASN A 310 2.89 -9.71 -4.87
C ASN A 310 1.73 -8.84 -4.40
N GLU A 311 1.54 -8.80 -3.10
CA GLU A 311 0.61 -7.93 -2.43
C GLU A 311 1.36 -7.12 -1.37
N ALA A 312 1.33 -5.79 -1.51
CA ALA A 312 1.95 -4.88 -0.56
C ALA A 312 1.01 -4.61 0.63
N MET A 313 1.62 -4.38 1.80
CA MET A 313 0.90 -3.94 3.01
C MET A 313 -0.28 -4.87 3.35
N SER A 314 -0.05 -6.19 3.36
CA SER A 314 -1.11 -7.19 3.45
C SER A 314 -1.59 -7.39 4.89
N ILE A 315 -0.72 -7.91 5.76
CA ILE A 315 -1.12 -8.38 7.10
C ILE A 315 -0.26 -7.80 8.21
N LEU A 316 -0.84 -7.74 9.42
CA LEU A 316 -0.09 -7.59 10.67
C LEU A 316 0.36 -8.97 11.14
N TYR A 317 1.59 -9.05 11.61
CA TYR A 317 2.17 -10.30 12.09
C TYR A 317 3.18 -10.03 13.19
N LYS A 318 3.37 -10.99 14.10
CA LYS A 318 4.35 -10.86 15.19
C LYS A 318 5.76 -11.00 14.64
N TYR A 319 6.64 -10.07 14.99
CA TYR A 319 8.02 -10.06 14.51
C TYR A 319 8.84 -11.21 15.08
N GLU A 320 8.53 -11.62 16.31
CA GLU A 320 9.15 -12.74 17.01
C GLU A 320 8.87 -14.09 16.35
N ASP A 321 7.76 -14.21 15.61
CA ASP A 321 7.37 -15.43 14.89
C ASP A 321 8.08 -15.53 13.51
N LEU A 322 8.74 -14.46 13.06
CA LEU A 322 9.53 -14.48 11.83
C LEU A 322 10.88 -15.17 12.06
N VAL A 323 11.32 -15.94 11.07
CA VAL A 323 12.57 -16.70 11.11
C VAL A 323 13.62 -16.07 10.20
N PRO A 324 14.90 -16.03 10.61
CA PRO A 324 15.97 -15.57 9.72
C PRO A 324 16.01 -16.43 8.44
N ILE A 325 16.05 -15.80 7.27
CA ILE A 325 16.00 -16.50 5.97
C ILE A 325 17.11 -17.56 5.81
N LYS A 326 18.26 -17.34 6.45
CA LYS A 326 19.38 -18.29 6.44
C LYS A 326 19.01 -19.65 7.07
N ASP A 327 18.05 -19.68 7.99
CA ASP A 327 17.66 -20.88 8.74
C ASP A 327 16.60 -21.69 7.99
N VAL A 328 16.00 -21.11 6.94
CA VAL A 328 14.95 -21.74 6.10
C VAL A 328 15.51 -22.43 4.85
N ILE A 329 16.76 -22.14 4.48
CA ILE A 329 17.39 -22.60 3.23
C ILE A 329 18.39 -23.76 3.48
N ASN A 330 18.50 -24.23 4.73
CA ASN A 330 19.35 -25.36 5.10
C ASN A 330 18.67 -26.69 4.77
#